data_AF-A0A9Q0V3Z7-F1
#
_entry.id   AF-A0A9Q0V3Z7-F1
#
_cell.length_a   1.000
_cell.length_b   1.000
_cell.length_c   1.000
_cell.angle_alpha   90.00
_cell.angle_beta   90.00
_cell.angle_gamma   90.00
#
_symmetry.space_group_name_H-M   'P 1'
#
loop_
_entity.id
_entity.type
_entity.pdbx_description
1 polymer ?
#
loop_
_entity_poly.entity_id
_entity_poly.type
_entity_poly.pdbx_seq_one_letter_code
_entity_poly.pdbx_strand_id
1 'polypeptide(L)'
;MESEFNFFSEKTREVAEIEERKLYLQLYEAMEALLHICKDGCRTIGPCDKMLKGSQVACNFPACKGLESLVRHFSKCNSRVPGGCIHYKRMWQLLEVHSGMCEEPSSCKVPLCRGE
;
A
#
# COMPACT_ATOMS: atom_id res chain seq x y z
N MET A 1 34.55 -7.14 27.33
CA MET A 1 33.52 -8.20 27.15
C MET A 1 32.12 -7.66 27.40
N GLU A 2 31.77 -7.16 28.60
CA GLU A 2 30.45 -6.52 28.83
C GLU A 2 30.23 -5.23 28.03
N SER A 3 31.28 -4.41 27.86
CA SER A 3 31.22 -3.18 27.06
C SER A 3 30.94 -3.42 25.58
N GLU A 4 31.52 -4.47 25.00
CA GLU A 4 31.30 -4.85 23.60
C GLU A 4 29.91 -5.44 23.40
N PHE A 5 29.43 -6.29 24.32
CA PHE A 5 28.07 -6.83 24.28
C PHE A 5 26.99 -5.74 24.36
N ASN A 6 27.17 -4.75 25.25
CA ASN A 6 26.26 -3.62 25.36
C ASN A 6 26.27 -2.74 24.10
N PHE A 7 27.44 -2.48 23.52
CA PHE A 7 27.55 -1.74 22.26
C PHE A 7 26.85 -2.46 21.09
N PHE A 8 27.03 -3.78 20.94
CA PHE A 8 26.31 -4.55 19.93
C PHE A 8 24.80 -4.56 20.17
N SER A 9 24.36 -4.70 21.43
CA SER A 9 22.95 -4.62 21.82
C SER A 9 22.34 -3.27 21.45
N GLU A 10 23.00 -2.17 21.80
CA GLU A 10 22.54 -0.81 21.48
C GLU A 10 22.52 -0.56 19.97
N LYS A 11 23.56 -1.00 19.25
CA LYS A 11 23.60 -0.99 17.77
C LYS A 11 22.45 -1.76 17.15
N THR A 12 22.13 -2.95 17.67
CA THR A 12 21.01 -3.75 17.16
C THR A 12 19.65 -3.09 17.40
N ARG A 13 19.49 -2.37 18.52
CA ARG A 13 18.29 -1.59 18.83
C ARG A 13 18.14 -0.37 17.92
N GLU A 14 19.21 0.38 17.69
CA GLU A 14 19.22 1.49 16.72
C GLU A 14 18.84 1.02 15.30
N VAL A 15 19.37 -0.12 14.87
CA VAL A 15 19.03 -0.71 13.57
C VAL A 15 17.55 -1.10 13.51
N ALA A 16 17.01 -1.74 14.56
CA ALA A 16 15.61 -2.12 14.63
C ALA A 16 14.67 -0.89 14.59
N GLU A 17 15.00 0.19 15.31
CA GLU A 17 14.23 1.44 15.28
C GLU A 17 14.26 2.11 13.89
N ILE A 18 15.40 2.06 13.19
CA ILE A 18 15.52 2.57 11.82
C ILE A 18 14.67 1.74 10.85
N GLU A 19 14.69 0.41 10.99
CA GLU A 19 13.89 -0.50 10.17
C GLU A 19 12.40 -0.28 10.41
N GLU A 20 11.98 -0.18 11.67
CA GLU A 20 10.60 0.12 12.05
C GLU A 20 10.13 1.44 11.42
N ARG A 21 10.91 2.53 11.54
CA ARG A 21 10.58 3.82 10.92
C ARG A 21 10.44 3.71 9.40
N LYS A 22 11.30 2.93 8.73
CA LYS A 22 11.20 2.71 7.28
C LYS A 22 9.92 1.95 6.93
N LEU A 23 9.55 0.94 7.71
CA LEU A 23 8.31 0.19 7.50
C LEU A 23 7.07 1.10 7.65
N TYR A 24 7.04 1.96 8.68
CA TYR A 24 5.97 2.93 8.84
C TYR A 24 5.88 3.91 7.66
N LEU A 25 7.01 4.43 7.19
CA LEU A 25 7.03 5.34 6.05
C LEU A 25 6.50 4.65 4.78
N GLN A 26 6.91 3.41 4.52
CA GLN A 26 6.41 2.64 3.38
C GLN A 26 4.91 2.37 3.47
N LEU A 27 4.40 2.05 4.65
CA LEU A 27 2.97 1.86 4.86
C LEU A 27 2.21 3.17 4.64
N TYR A 28 2.72 4.28 5.17
CA TYR A 28 2.14 5.61 4.97
C TYR A 28 2.08 5.99 3.49
N GLU A 29 3.18 5.86 2.75
CA GLU A 29 3.22 6.14 1.32
C GLU A 29 2.25 5.26 0.53
N ALA A 30 2.12 3.99 0.91
CA ALA A 30 1.16 3.07 0.30
C ALA A 30 -0.30 3.49 0.56
N MET A 31 -0.62 4.00 1.75
CA MET A 31 -1.96 4.49 2.09
C MET A 31 -2.32 5.76 1.32
N GLU A 32 -1.39 6.71 1.27
CA GLU A 32 -1.55 7.94 0.48
C GLU A 32 -1.77 7.61 -1.01
N ALA A 33 -0.97 6.69 -1.56
CA ALA A 33 -1.15 6.22 -2.93
C ALA A 33 -2.48 5.49 -3.14
N LEU A 34 -2.92 4.66 -2.19
CA LEU A 34 -4.22 3.98 -2.25
C LEU A 34 -5.36 4.99 -2.29
N LEU A 35 -5.35 5.98 -1.39
CA LEU A 35 -6.33 7.06 -1.35
C LEU A 35 -6.35 7.85 -2.66
N HIS A 36 -5.18 8.26 -3.16
CA HIS A 36 -5.07 8.97 -4.42
C HIS A 36 -5.69 8.17 -5.58
N ILE A 37 -5.37 6.88 -5.68
CA ILE A 37 -5.88 6.00 -6.75
C ILE A 37 -7.40 5.85 -6.66
N CYS A 38 -7.95 5.61 -5.47
CA CYS A 38 -9.37 5.33 -5.29
C CYS A 38 -10.24 6.60 -5.29
N LYS A 39 -9.73 7.73 -4.79
CA LYS A 39 -10.51 8.96 -4.62
C LYS A 39 -10.40 9.92 -5.79
N ASP A 40 -9.17 10.17 -6.23
CA ASP A 40 -8.84 11.20 -7.22
C ASP A 40 -8.58 10.61 -8.61
N GLY A 41 -8.13 9.35 -8.63
CA GLY A 41 -7.67 8.66 -9.84
C GLY A 41 -6.23 9.03 -10.18
N CYS A 42 -5.38 8.02 -10.40
CA CYS A 42 -3.99 8.25 -10.79
C CYS A 42 -3.86 8.28 -12.32
N ARG A 43 -3.50 9.45 -12.88
CA ARG A 43 -3.27 9.63 -14.33
C ARG A 43 -2.10 8.82 -14.90
N THR A 44 -1.27 8.23 -14.05
CA THR A 44 -0.15 7.37 -14.48
C THR A 44 -0.52 5.88 -14.47
N ILE A 45 -1.65 5.50 -13.87
CA ILE A 45 -2.14 4.12 -13.86
C ILE A 45 -3.21 4.01 -14.95
N GLY A 46 -2.88 3.23 -15.99
CA GLY A 46 -3.74 3.06 -17.15
C GLY A 46 -4.86 2.05 -16.95
N PRO A 47 -5.91 2.09 -17.80
CA PRO A 47 -6.86 1.00 -17.92
C PRO A 47 -6.16 -0.33 -18.11
N CYS A 48 -6.81 -1.38 -17.63
CA CYS A 48 -6.28 -2.73 -17.49
C CYS A 48 -5.75 -3.35 -18.80
N ASP A 49 -6.14 -2.82 -19.96
CA ASP A 49 -5.82 -3.34 -21.29
C ASP A 49 -5.04 -2.34 -22.17
N LYS A 50 -4.63 -1.18 -21.63
CA LYS A 50 -3.85 -0.18 -22.37
C LYS A 50 -2.68 0.30 -21.52
N MET A 51 -1.46 0.13 -22.05
CA MET A 51 -0.32 0.91 -21.57
C MET A 51 -0.60 2.37 -21.94
N LEU A 52 -0.66 3.26 -20.95
CA LEU A 52 -0.67 4.69 -21.23
C LEU A 52 0.67 5.00 -21.90
N LYS A 53 0.63 5.34 -23.19
CA LYS A 53 1.79 5.88 -23.90
C LYS A 53 2.15 7.19 -23.23
N GLY A 54 3.13 7.15 -22.34
CA GLY A 54 3.84 8.29 -21.78
C GLY A 54 2.99 9.53 -21.50
N SER A 55 2.21 9.51 -20.42
CA SER A 55 2.01 10.79 -19.73
C SER A 55 3.38 11.17 -19.17
N GLN A 56 4.03 12.20 -19.72
CA GLN A 56 5.28 12.76 -19.18
C GLN A 56 5.13 13.30 -17.76
N VAL A 57 3.92 13.31 -17.21
CA VAL A 57 3.62 13.79 -15.86
C VAL A 57 3.88 12.67 -14.85
N ALA A 58 4.96 12.80 -14.08
CA ALA A 58 5.21 11.97 -12.91
C ALA A 58 4.08 12.15 -11.88
N CYS A 59 3.71 11.06 -11.19
CA CYS A 59 2.78 11.13 -10.07
C CYS A 59 3.54 11.56 -8.81
N ASN A 60 2.97 12.47 -8.02
CA ASN A 60 3.56 12.92 -6.77
C ASN A 60 3.48 11.87 -5.65
N PHE A 61 2.74 10.78 -5.86
CA PHE A 61 2.59 9.70 -4.90
C PHE A 61 3.56 8.56 -5.28
N PRO A 62 4.68 8.38 -4.57
CA PRO A 62 5.77 7.49 -4.98
C PRO A 62 5.32 6.02 -5.06
N ALA A 63 4.41 5.60 -4.19
CA ALA A 63 3.92 4.22 -4.15
C ALA A 63 2.88 3.90 -5.25
N CYS A 64 2.35 4.87 -6.00
CA CYS A 64 1.34 4.59 -7.03
C CYS A 64 1.83 3.59 -8.10
N LYS A 65 3.09 3.69 -8.50
CA LYS A 65 3.69 2.73 -9.44
C LYS A 65 3.91 1.36 -8.82
N GLY A 66 4.26 1.29 -7.54
CA GLY A 66 4.34 0.02 -6.80
C GLY A 66 2.98 -0.69 -6.68
N LEU A 67 1.91 0.08 -6.51
CA LEU A 67 0.54 -0.45 -6.39
C LEU A 67 -0.14 -0.74 -7.73
N GLU A 68 0.39 -0.26 -8.86
CA GLU A 68 -0.25 -0.37 -10.18
C GLU A 68 -0.65 -1.82 -10.53
N SER A 69 0.25 -2.78 -10.32
CA SER A 69 -0.02 -4.19 -10.62
C SER A 69 -1.10 -4.78 -9.70
N LEU A 70 -1.06 -4.43 -8.41
CA LEU A 70 -2.05 -4.87 -7.43
C LEU A 70 -3.44 -4.33 -7.77
N VAL A 71 -3.55 -3.05 -8.13
CA VAL A 71 -4.80 -2.41 -8.55
C VAL A 71 -5.37 -3.07 -9.81
N ARG A 72 -4.53 -3.23 -10.85
CA ARG A 72 -4.94 -3.88 -12.10
C ARG A 72 -5.42 -5.32 -11.85
N HIS A 73 -4.67 -6.09 -11.06
CA HIS A 73 -5.03 -7.45 -10.72
C HIS A 73 -6.33 -7.53 -9.92
N PHE A 74 -6.45 -6.73 -8.85
CA PHE A 74 -7.61 -6.74 -7.96
C PHE A 74 -8.91 -6.41 -8.69
N SER A 75 -8.88 -5.53 -9.69
CA SER A 75 -10.05 -5.20 -10.52
C SER A 75 -10.59 -6.38 -11.36
N LYS A 76 -9.75 -7.38 -11.64
CA LYS A 76 -10.06 -8.53 -12.50
C LYS A 76 -10.16 -9.85 -11.71
N CYS A 77 -9.61 -9.90 -10.50
CA CYS A 77 -9.50 -11.13 -9.72
C CYS A 77 -10.70 -11.29 -8.77
N ASN A 78 -11.43 -12.40 -8.91
CA ASN A 78 -12.58 -12.75 -8.07
C ASN A 78 -12.27 -13.90 -7.08
N SER A 79 -10.99 -14.21 -6.83
CA SER A 79 -10.56 -15.32 -5.96
C SER A 79 -10.70 -14.98 -4.46
N ARG A 80 -11.93 -14.69 -4.01
CA ARG A 80 -12.28 -14.30 -2.63
C ARG A 80 -12.35 -15.47 -1.63
N VAL A 81 -11.74 -16.61 -1.96
CA VAL A 81 -11.95 -17.92 -1.29
C VAL A 81 -10.69 -18.41 -0.58
N PRO A 82 -10.77 -19.38 0.36
CA PRO A 82 -9.60 -19.98 0.99
C PRO A 82 -8.65 -20.58 -0.06
N GLY A 83 -7.39 -20.16 -0.04
CA GLY A 83 -6.40 -20.48 -1.10
C GLY A 83 -6.33 -19.47 -2.25
N GLY A 84 -6.99 -18.31 -2.11
CA GLY A 84 -7.04 -17.25 -3.12
C GLY A 84 -5.69 -16.65 -3.53
N CYS A 85 -5.73 -15.78 -4.54
CA CYS A 85 -4.52 -15.21 -5.14
C CYS A 85 -3.72 -14.34 -4.15
N ILE A 86 -2.38 -14.49 -4.14
CA ILE A 86 -1.49 -13.69 -3.30
C ILE A 86 -1.60 -12.18 -3.56
N HIS A 87 -1.79 -11.76 -4.82
CA HIS A 87 -1.94 -10.35 -5.17
C HIS A 87 -3.27 -9.79 -4.64
N TYR A 88 -4.35 -10.58 -4.73
CA TYR A 88 -5.62 -10.23 -4.12
C TYR A 88 -5.48 -10.09 -2.60
N LYS A 89 -4.83 -11.05 -1.93
CA LYS A 89 -4.60 -11.01 -0.47
C LYS A 89 -3.78 -9.79 -0.03
N ARG A 90 -2.70 -9.45 -0.75
CA ARG A 90 -1.89 -8.27 -0.45
C ARG A 90 -2.70 -6.98 -0.59
N MET A 91 -3.50 -6.87 -1.64
CA MET A 91 -4.37 -5.70 -1.83
C MET A 91 -5.43 -5.63 -0.73
N TRP A 92 -6.05 -6.77 -0.40
CA TRP A 92 -7.03 -6.89 0.68
C TRP A 92 -6.49 -6.39 2.01
N GLN A 93 -5.27 -6.80 2.40
CA GLN A 93 -4.63 -6.33 3.64
C GLN A 93 -4.48 -4.81 3.67
N LEU A 94 -4.15 -4.18 2.53
CA LEU A 94 -4.06 -2.72 2.43
C LEU A 94 -5.44 -2.06 2.66
N LEU A 95 -6.49 -2.65 2.09
CA LEU A 95 -7.86 -2.18 2.26
C LEU A 95 -8.37 -2.38 3.70
N GLU A 96 -8.00 -3.48 4.36
CA GLU A 96 -8.31 -3.73 5.78
C GLU A 96 -7.67 -2.67 6.68
N VAL A 97 -6.39 -2.37 6.47
CA VAL A 97 -5.70 -1.32 7.24
C VAL A 97 -6.42 0.02 7.06
N HIS A 98 -6.80 0.36 5.82
CA HIS A 98 -7.59 1.57 5.56
C HIS A 98 -8.93 1.57 6.30
N SER A 99 -9.70 0.48 6.20
CA SER A 99 -11.00 0.38 6.86
C SER A 99 -10.91 0.54 8.38
N GLY A 100 -9.83 0.08 9.01
CA GLY A 100 -9.62 0.20 10.45
C GLY A 100 -9.31 1.62 10.94
N MET A 101 -8.92 2.53 10.05
CA MET A 101 -8.57 3.92 10.39
C MET A 101 -9.39 4.97 9.65
N CYS A 102 -10.37 4.56 8.83
CA CYS A 102 -11.19 5.50 8.07
C CYS A 102 -12.19 6.22 8.97
N GLU A 103 -12.10 7.55 9.01
CA GLU A 103 -13.01 8.39 9.81
C GLU A 103 -14.37 8.63 9.15
N GLU A 104 -14.45 8.52 7.82
CA GLU A 104 -15.69 8.75 7.05
C GLU A 104 -16.05 7.58 6.12
N PRO A 105 -16.42 6.39 6.65
CA PRO A 105 -16.69 5.21 5.83
C PRO A 105 -17.82 5.41 4.81
N SER A 106 -18.87 6.17 5.17
CA SER A 106 -20.07 6.36 4.34
C SER A 106 -19.82 7.13 3.04
N SER A 107 -18.82 8.02 3.03
CA SER A 107 -18.44 8.82 1.86
C SER A 107 -17.17 8.28 1.17
N CYS A 108 -16.46 7.34 1.81
CA CYS A 108 -15.19 6.81 1.32
C CYS A 108 -15.33 6.13 -0.04
N LYS A 109 -14.34 6.33 -0.93
CA LYS A 109 -14.29 5.69 -2.27
C LYS A 109 -13.36 4.49 -2.34
N VAL A 110 -12.68 4.16 -1.23
CA VAL A 110 -11.78 3.00 -1.16
C VAL A 110 -12.63 1.71 -1.16
N PRO A 111 -12.32 0.73 -2.02
CA PRO A 111 -13.03 -0.55 -2.03
C PRO A 111 -13.03 -1.21 -0.65
N LEU A 112 -14.13 -1.89 -0.28
CA LEU A 112 -14.30 -2.58 1.01
C LEU A 112 -14.32 -1.70 2.26
N CYS A 113 -14.08 -0.38 2.15
CA CYS A 113 -14.16 0.54 3.27
C CYS A 113 -15.62 0.86 3.67
N ARG A 114 -16.51 0.91 2.68
CA ARG A 114 -17.95 0.92 2.95
C ARG A 114 -18.33 -0.47 3.41
N GLY A 115 -18.40 -0.67 4.72
CA GLY A 115 -19.06 -1.85 5.27
C GLY A 115 -20.51 -1.92 4.79
N GLU A 116 -21.00 -3.15 4.61
CA GLU A 116 -22.44 -3.42 4.61
C GLU A 116 -23.04 -3.10 5.98
#